data_AF-A0AAD6I4Q4-F1
#
_entry.id   AF-A0AAD6I4Q4-F1
#
_cell.length_a   1.000
_cell.length_b   1.000
_cell.length_c   1.000
_cell.angle_alpha   90.00
_cell.angle_beta   90.00
_cell.angle_gamma   90.00
#
_symmetry.space_group_name_H-M   'P 1'
#
loop_
_entity.id
_entity.type
_entity.pdbx_description
1 polymer ?
#
loop_
_entity_poly.entity_id
_entity_poly.type
_entity_poly.pdbx_seq_one_letter_code
_entity_poly.pdbx_strand_id
1 'polypeptide(L)'
;MPTLAKVPEFLRLQSFNNGECVATGPLQLLPPHPEKLDACLTFMESDRGARPGWLEWFHVAERILGGAQSYGILLVDVARGRGHDLVDLRQKFPDAPGHLILEILATCS
;
A
#
# COMPACT_ATOMS: atom_id res chain seq x y z
N MET A 1 6.60 18.79 -10.92
CA MET A 1 6.73 18.74 -9.45
C MET A 1 6.19 20.01 -8.79
N PRO A 2 4.86 20.19 -8.66
CA PRO A 2 4.30 21.35 -7.96
C PRO A 2 4.18 21.15 -6.43
N THR A 3 4.10 19.91 -5.94
CA THR A 3 3.80 19.62 -4.52
C THR A 3 4.96 19.93 -3.58
N LEU A 4 6.20 19.58 -3.97
CA LEU A 4 7.42 19.91 -3.21
C LEU A 4 7.62 21.43 -3.08
N ALA A 5 7.23 22.19 -4.09
CA ALA A 5 7.30 23.66 -4.06
C ALA A 5 6.33 24.29 -3.03
N LYS A 6 5.27 23.57 -2.61
CA LYS A 6 4.32 24.01 -1.60
C LYS A 6 4.71 23.66 -0.16
N VAL A 7 5.77 22.87 0.04
CA VAL A 7 6.24 22.47 1.39
C VAL A 7 6.57 23.68 2.28
N PRO A 8 7.28 24.73 1.79
CA PRO A 8 7.54 25.90 2.62
C PRO A 8 6.27 26.65 3.05
N GLU A 9 5.26 26.71 2.17
CA GLU A 9 3.96 27.33 2.47
C GLU A 9 3.17 26.49 3.49
N PHE A 10 3.11 25.17 3.28
CA PHE A 10 2.45 24.23 4.20
C PHE A 10 3.02 24.32 5.62
N LEU A 11 4.35 24.28 5.77
CA LEU A 11 4.99 24.37 7.08
C LEU A 11 4.73 25.72 7.75
N ARG A 12 4.71 26.83 7.00
CA ARG A 12 4.36 28.16 7.54
C ARG A 12 2.94 28.19 8.09
N LEU A 13 1.97 27.64 7.37
CA LEU A 13 0.57 27.60 7.81
C LEU A 13 0.37 26.79 9.09
N GLN A 14 1.25 25.83 9.36
CA GLN A 14 1.21 24.98 10.55
C GLN A 14 2.17 25.41 11.65
N SER A 15 2.78 26.60 11.56
CA SER A 15 3.82 27.04 12.50
C SER A 15 4.94 26.01 12.67
N PHE A 16 5.31 25.35 11.58
CA PHE A 16 6.33 24.29 11.50
C PHE A 16 6.04 23.06 12.36
N ASN A 17 4.79 22.87 12.78
CA ASN A 17 4.37 21.63 13.41
C ASN A 17 4.20 20.53 12.34
N ASN A 18 4.59 19.31 12.68
CA ASN A 18 4.23 18.15 11.89
C ASN A 18 2.74 17.89 12.18
N GLY A 19 1.84 18.25 11.26
CA GLY A 19 0.42 17.94 11.41
C GLY A 19 0.21 16.48 11.80
N GLU A 20 -0.14 16.23 13.06
CA GLU A 20 -0.19 14.88 13.65
C GLU A 20 -1.36 14.04 13.11
N CYS A 21 -2.36 14.71 12.53
CA CYS A 21 -3.52 14.08 11.93
C CYS A 21 -3.37 13.99 10.40
N VAL A 22 -3.79 12.87 9.81
CA VAL A 22 -3.83 12.62 8.37
C VAL A 22 -4.54 13.74 7.59
N ALA A 23 -5.60 14.32 8.16
CA ALA A 23 -6.36 15.44 7.56
C ALA A 23 -5.64 16.80 7.62
N THR A 24 -4.59 16.90 8.43
CA THR A 24 -3.68 18.05 8.49
C THR A 24 -2.28 17.69 8.00
N GLY A 25 -2.10 16.48 7.49
CA GLY A 25 -0.80 15.95 7.12
C GLY A 25 -0.39 16.36 5.70
N PRO A 26 0.88 16.12 5.34
CA PRO A 26 1.39 16.42 4.00
C PRO A 26 0.64 15.71 2.87
N LEU A 27 -0.07 14.60 3.16
CA LEU A 27 -0.88 13.88 2.18
C LEU A 27 -2.06 14.72 1.64
N GLN A 28 -2.52 15.73 2.37
CA GLN A 28 -3.52 16.70 1.91
C GLN A 28 -3.02 17.53 0.72
N LEU A 29 -1.69 17.66 0.54
CA LEU A 29 -1.10 18.41 -0.57
C LEU A 29 -1.21 17.66 -1.91
N LEU A 30 -1.60 16.39 -1.89
CA LEU A 30 -1.88 15.59 -3.08
C LEU A 30 -3.37 15.73 -3.40
N PRO A 31 -3.74 16.48 -4.46
CA PRO A 31 -5.13 16.56 -4.85
C PRO A 31 -5.58 15.19 -5.38
N PRO A 32 -6.83 14.77 -5.11
CA PRO A 32 -7.38 13.60 -5.77
C PRO A 32 -7.45 13.88 -7.27
N HIS A 33 -6.63 13.16 -8.02
CA HIS A 33 -6.57 13.21 -9.48
C HIS A 33 -6.86 11.80 -10.01
N PRO A 34 -8.14 11.44 -10.21
CA PRO A 34 -8.52 10.13 -10.72
C PRO A 34 -7.77 9.78 -12.01
N GLU A 35 -7.54 10.78 -12.86
CA GLU A 35 -6.81 10.67 -14.13
C GLU A 35 -5.32 10.32 -13.96
N LYS A 36 -4.77 10.49 -12.75
CA LYS A 36 -3.37 10.18 -12.42
C LYS A 36 -3.24 8.90 -11.59
N LEU A 37 -4.33 8.23 -11.25
CA LEU A 37 -4.29 7.05 -10.40
C LEU A 37 -3.38 5.97 -11.00
N ASP A 38 -3.49 5.68 -12.29
CA ASP A 38 -2.66 4.66 -12.93
C ASP A 38 -1.16 5.01 -12.91
N ALA A 39 -0.82 6.28 -13.10
CA ALA A 39 0.55 6.76 -12.97
C ALA A 39 1.07 6.61 -11.51
N CYS A 40 0.23 6.90 -10.52
CA CYS A 40 0.55 6.68 -9.12
C CYS A 40 0.75 5.19 -8.80
N LEU A 41 -0.14 4.31 -9.27
CA LEU A 41 -0.01 2.85 -9.10
C LEU A 41 1.29 2.33 -9.71
N THR A 42 1.63 2.79 -10.92
CA THR A 42 2.86 2.41 -11.62
C THR A 42 4.12 2.89 -10.91
N PHE A 43 4.10 4.11 -10.34
CA PHE A 43 5.17 4.59 -9.48
C PHE A 43 5.34 3.70 -8.23
N MET A 44 4.26 3.40 -7.52
CA MET A 44 4.31 2.57 -6.31
C MET A 44 4.81 1.15 -6.58
N GLU A 45 4.44 0.55 -7.72
CA GLU A 45 4.98 -0.75 -8.12
C GLU A 45 6.47 -0.72 -8.40
N SER A 46 6.95 0.36 -9.04
CA SER A 46 8.36 0.54 -9.35
C SER A 46 9.18 0.73 -8.07
N ASP A 47 8.72 1.57 -7.14
CA ASP A 47 9.39 1.77 -5.85
C ASP A 47 9.45 0.48 -5.03
N ARG A 48 8.36 -0.31 -5.02
CA ARG A 48 8.35 -1.61 -4.38
C ARG A 48 9.34 -2.58 -5.02
N GLY A 49 9.35 -2.69 -6.36
CA GLY A 49 10.23 -3.61 -7.09
C GLY A 49 11.72 -3.34 -6.86
N ALA A 50 12.08 -2.14 -6.39
CA ALA A 50 13.45 -1.78 -6.02
C ALA A 50 13.93 -2.40 -4.69
N ARG A 51 13.05 -3.12 -3.96
CA ARG A 51 13.37 -3.73 -2.66
C ARG A 51 12.94 -5.21 -2.64
N PRO A 52 13.63 -6.08 -1.89
CA PRO A 52 13.17 -7.45 -1.69
C PRO A 52 11.75 -7.48 -1.12
N GLY A 53 10.91 -8.35 -1.67
CA GLY A 53 9.56 -8.57 -1.16
C GLY A 53 9.58 -9.03 0.31
N TRP A 54 8.56 -8.66 1.07
CA TRP A 54 8.51 -8.97 2.50
C TRP A 54 8.48 -10.47 2.82
N LEU A 55 8.02 -11.28 1.86
CA LEU A 55 8.06 -12.73 1.93
C LEU A 55 9.48 -13.31 2.01
N GLU A 56 10.52 -12.54 1.69
CA GLU A 56 11.92 -12.99 1.77
C GLU A 56 12.50 -12.89 3.18
N TRP A 57 12.05 -11.91 3.97
CA TRP A 57 12.60 -11.69 5.31
C TRP A 57 11.60 -12.00 6.43
N PHE A 58 10.30 -12.04 6.14
CA PHE A 58 9.28 -12.40 7.12
C PHE A 58 9.01 -13.91 7.11
N HIS A 59 8.94 -14.51 8.29
CA HIS A 59 8.72 -15.96 8.47
C HIS A 59 7.24 -16.34 8.27
N VAL A 60 6.75 -16.23 7.04
CA VAL A 60 5.34 -16.44 6.68
C VAL A 60 4.84 -17.84 7.02
N ALA A 61 5.63 -18.87 6.72
CA ALA A 61 5.22 -20.26 6.94
C ALA A 61 4.90 -20.54 8.42
N GLU A 62 5.80 -20.12 9.32
CA GLU A 62 5.66 -20.34 10.76
C GLU A 62 4.61 -19.41 11.39
N ARG A 63 4.61 -18.13 11.00
CA ARG A 63 3.82 -17.09 11.70
C ARG A 63 2.43 -16.88 11.13
N ILE A 64 2.20 -17.23 9.87
CA ILE A 64 0.92 -17.01 9.19
C ILE A 64 0.31 -18.37 8.81
N LEU A 65 1.03 -19.20 8.06
CA LEU A 65 0.45 -20.43 7.51
C LEU A 65 0.21 -21.50 8.57
N GLY A 66 1.06 -21.60 9.61
CA GLY A 66 0.96 -22.62 10.66
C GLY A 66 -0.36 -22.62 11.45
N GLY A 67 -1.09 -21.50 11.46
CA GLY A 67 -2.41 -21.36 12.11
C GLY A 67 -3.56 -21.12 11.14
N ALA A 68 -3.31 -21.14 9.83
CA ALA A 68 -4.29 -20.77 8.83
C ALA A 68 -5.33 -21.86 8.61
N GLN A 69 -6.60 -21.46 8.50
CA GLN A 69 -7.74 -22.35 8.25
C GLN A 69 -8.18 -22.25 6.79
N SER A 70 -8.60 -23.37 6.21
CA SER A 70 -9.00 -23.46 4.80
C SER A 70 -10.20 -22.58 4.43
N TYR A 71 -11.10 -22.33 5.36
CA TYR A 71 -12.29 -21.49 5.18
C TYR A 71 -12.13 -20.06 5.70
N GLY A 72 -10.96 -19.72 6.27
CA GLY A 72 -10.67 -18.41 6.85
C GLY A 72 -10.13 -17.42 5.83
N ILE A 73 -10.06 -16.14 6.20
CA ILE A 73 -9.30 -15.13 5.45
C ILE A 73 -7.83 -15.25 5.86
N LEU A 74 -6.95 -15.48 4.89
CA LEU A 74 -5.51 -15.62 5.11
C LEU A 74 -4.81 -14.26 5.10
N LEU A 75 -5.10 -13.44 4.10
CA LEU A 75 -4.46 -12.14 3.92
C LEU A 75 -5.41 -11.15 3.24
N VAL A 76 -5.49 -9.95 3.80
CA VAL A 76 -6.14 -8.80 3.18
C VAL A 76 -5.06 -7.80 2.81
N ASP A 77 -4.93 -7.53 1.52
CA ASP A 77 -3.96 -6.59 0.98
C ASP A 77 -4.61 -5.21 0.79
N VAL A 78 -4.33 -4.29 1.71
CA VAL A 78 -5.01 -2.99 1.82
C VAL A 78 -4.19 -1.89 1.15
N ALA A 79 -4.80 -1.17 0.21
CA ALA A 79 -4.25 0.01 -0.47
C ALA A 79 -2.91 -0.23 -1.20
N ARG A 80 -2.60 -1.48 -1.56
CA ARG A 80 -1.30 -1.87 -2.13
C ARG A 80 -1.25 -1.89 -3.66
N GLY A 81 -2.25 -1.28 -4.30
CA GLY A 81 -2.34 -1.17 -5.75
C GLY A 81 -2.87 -2.44 -6.40
N ARG A 82 -2.13 -3.03 -7.34
CA ARG A 82 -2.63 -4.15 -8.18
C ARG A 82 -2.51 -5.54 -7.54
N GLY A 83 -2.21 -5.63 -6.24
CA GLY A 83 -2.20 -6.89 -5.48
C GLY A 83 -0.96 -7.76 -5.68
N HIS A 84 0.19 -7.15 -5.93
CA HIS A 84 1.45 -7.85 -6.20
C HIS A 84 1.86 -8.80 -5.07
N ASP A 85 1.59 -8.49 -3.80
CA ASP A 85 1.95 -9.40 -2.70
C ASP A 85 1.04 -10.61 -2.59
N LEU A 86 -0.23 -10.50 -2.98
CA LEU A 86 -1.10 -11.67 -3.05
C LEU A 86 -0.62 -12.62 -4.14
N VAL A 87 -0.15 -12.08 -5.26
CA VAL A 87 0.47 -12.84 -6.35
C VAL A 87 1.76 -13.49 -5.87
N ASP A 88 2.68 -12.72 -5.29
CA ASP A 88 3.96 -13.22 -4.79
C ASP A 88 3.74 -14.30 -3.71
N LEU A 89 2.76 -14.11 -2.82
CA LEU A 89 2.40 -15.09 -1.78
C LEU A 89 1.86 -16.38 -2.39
N ARG A 90 0.96 -16.28 -3.37
CA ARG A 90 0.39 -17.45 -4.05
C ARG A 90 1.45 -18.22 -4.85
N GLN A 91 2.42 -17.52 -5.44
CA GLN A 91 3.53 -18.14 -6.15
C GLN A 91 4.48 -18.86 -5.20
N LYS A 92 4.82 -18.24 -4.06
CA LYS A 92 5.75 -18.81 -3.08
C LYS A 92 5.11 -19.93 -2.25
N PHE A 93 3.82 -19.83 -1.97
CA PHE A 93 3.06 -20.79 -1.15
C PHE A 93 1.76 -21.18 -1.88
N PRO A 94 1.84 -21.99 -2.94
CA PRO A 94 0.68 -22.37 -3.76
C PRO A 94 -0.39 -23.10 -2.94
N ASP A 95 0.02 -23.88 -1.95
CA ASP A 95 -0.83 -24.67 -1.06
C ASP A 95 -1.32 -23.89 0.18
N ALA A 96 -1.06 -22.59 0.25
CA ALA A 96 -1.51 -21.77 1.38
C ALA A 96 -3.05 -21.82 1.51
N PRO A 97 -3.59 -22.22 2.69
CA PRO A 97 -5.03 -22.34 2.90
C PRO A 97 -5.67 -20.97 3.18
N GLY A 98 -6.95 -20.83 2.85
CA GLY A 98 -7.74 -19.62 3.13
C GLY A 98 -7.81 -18.62 1.97
N HIS A 99 -8.55 -17.54 2.19
CA HIS A 99 -8.88 -16.54 1.18
C HIS A 99 -7.87 -15.40 1.15
N LEU A 100 -7.52 -14.97 -0.07
CA LEU A 100 -6.71 -13.77 -0.34
C LEU A 100 -7.65 -12.68 -0.83
N ILE A 101 -7.64 -11.53 -0.17
CA ILE A 101 -8.52 -10.39 -0.48
C ILE A 101 -7.66 -9.20 -0.85
N LEU A 102 -7.96 -8.58 -1.99
CA LEU A 102 -7.38 -7.31 -2.38
C LEU A 102 -8.39 -6.20 -2.07
N GLU A 103 -8.00 -5.24 -1.24
CA GLU A 103 -8.80 -4.06 -0.92
C GLU A 103 -8.13 -2.81 -1.46
N ILE A 104 -8.81 -2.16 -2.40
CA ILE A 104 -8.36 -0.90 -2.99
C ILE A 104 -9.46 0.14 -2.92
N LEU A 105 -9.07 1.41 -2.97
CA LEU A 105 -10.01 2.49 -3.25
C LEU A 105 -10.38 2.44 -4.74
N ALA A 106 -11.62 2.09 -5.04
CA ALA A 106 -12.14 2.14 -6.41
C ALA A 106 -12.32 3.60 -6.85
N THR A 107 -11.79 3.98 -8.01
CA THR A 107 -12.23 5.18 -8.71
C THR A 107 -13.56 4.88 -9.41
N CYS A 108 -14.61 5.63 -9.07
CA CYS A 108 -15.84 5.64 -9.85
C CYS A 108 -15.52 6.03 -11.30
N SER A 109 -15.98 5.21 -12.24
CA SER A 109 -16.06 5.51 -13.67
C SER A 109 -17.16 6.51 -13.99
#